data_AF-Q9X9B7-F1
#
_entry.id   AF-Q9X9B7-F1
#
_cell.length_a   1.000
_cell.length_b   1.000
_cell.length_c   1.000
_cell.angle_alpha   90.00
_cell.angle_beta   90.00
_cell.angle_gamma   90.00
#
_symmetry.space_group_name_H-M   'P 1'
#
loop_
_entity.id
_entity.type
_entity.pdbx_description
1 polymer ?
#
loop_
_entity_poly.entity_id
_entity_poly.type
_entity_poly.pdbx_seq_one_letter_code
_entity_poly.pdbx_strand_id
1 'polypeptide(L)' 'MKNTVKLEQFVALKEKDLQNIQGGEMRKMNEKSFNIFNFFNFFNFFRRR' A
#
# COMPACT_ATOMS: atom_id res chain seq x y z
N MET A 1 25.97 -0.95 1.09
CA MET A 1 24.53 -1.19 0.84
C MET A 1 24.38 -2.55 0.16
N LYS A 2 23.70 -3.51 0.80
CA LYS A 2 23.60 -4.92 0.38
C LYS A 2 22.15 -5.36 0.10
N ASN A 3 21.27 -4.45 -0.30
CA ASN A 3 19.85 -4.76 -0.51
C ASN A 3 19.45 -4.44 -1.96
N THR A 4 20.08 -5.07 -2.93
CA THR A 4 19.63 -5.07 -4.32
C THR A 4 18.81 -6.34 -4.55
N VAL A 5 17.49 -6.20 -4.51
CA VAL A 5 16.57 -7.29 -4.85
C VAL A 5 16.66 -7.54 -6.36
N LYS A 6 16.79 -8.81 -6.77
CA LYS A 6 16.94 -9.18 -8.17
C LYS A 6 15.60 -9.05 -8.90
N LEU A 7 15.61 -8.36 -10.04
CA LEU A 7 14.42 -8.10 -10.86
C LEU A 7 13.72 -9.40 -11.34
N GLU A 8 14.49 -10.46 -11.53
CA GLU A 8 14.01 -11.80 -11.91
C GLU A 8 12.97 -12.37 -10.93
N GLN A 9 13.04 -12.01 -9.65
CA GLN A 9 12.08 -12.45 -8.63
C GLN A 9 10.70 -11.79 -8.82
N PHE A 10 10.67 -10.60 -9.43
CA PHE A 10 9.43 -9.88 -9.73
C PHE A 10 8.81 -10.32 -11.06
N VAL A 11 9.59 -10.89 -11.97
CA VAL A 11 9.09 -11.47 -13.23
C VAL A 11 8.25 -12.74 -12.98
N ALA A 12 8.54 -13.46 -11.90
CA ALA A 12 7.80 -14.67 -11.52
C ALA A 12 6.49 -14.40 -10.76
N LEU A 13 6.31 -13.19 -10.21
CA LEU A 13 5.10 -12.83 -9.46
C LEU A 13 3.96 -12.51 -10.42
N LYS A 14 2.89 -13.30 -10.35
CA LYS A 14 1.69 -13.05 -11.14
C LYS A 14 0.89 -11.91 -10.51
N GLU A 15 0.06 -11.25 -11.31
CA GLU A 15 -0.81 -10.14 -10.88
C GLU A 15 -1.68 -10.52 -9.67
N LYS A 16 -2.10 -11.77 -9.58
CA LYS A 16 -2.85 -12.35 -8.45
C LYS A 16 -2.03 -12.42 -7.15
N ASP A 17 -0.74 -12.69 -7.24
CA ASP A 17 0.15 -12.81 -6.08
C ASP A 17 0.52 -11.43 -5.53
N LEU A 18 0.63 -10.43 -6.42
CA LEU A 18 0.80 -9.02 -6.06
C LEU A 18 -0.37 -8.45 -5.25
N GLN A 19 -1.61 -8.91 -5.54
CA GLN A 19 -2.80 -8.50 -4.78
C GLN A 19 -2.81 -9.03 -3.33
N ASN A 20 -2.06 -10.11 -3.06
CA ASN A 20 -1.95 -10.70 -1.72
C ASN A 20 -0.80 -10.09 -0.90
N ILE A 21 0.01 -9.20 -1.49
CA ILE A 21 1.08 -8.51 -0.77
C ILE A 21 0.42 -7.53 0.21
N GLN A 22 0.43 -7.91 1.49
CA GLN A 22 0.04 -7.03 2.56
C GLN A 22 1.20 -6.06 2.85
N GLY A 23 0.88 -4.77 2.95
CA GLY A 23 1.85 -3.78 3.43
C GLY A 23 2.34 -4.13 4.82
N GLY A 24 3.59 -3.78 5.14
CA GLY A 24 4.13 -3.94 6.49
C GLY A 24 3.37 -3.11 7.53
N GLU A 25 3.66 -3.34 8.81
CA GLU A 25 2.98 -2.66 9.91
C GLU A 25 2.90 -1.15 9.69
N MET A 26 1.69 -0.60 9.88
CA MET A 26 1.51 0.84 9.79
C MET A 26 2.35 1.51 10.87
N ARG A 27 3.25 2.41 10.44
CA ARG A 27 3.93 3.32 11.35
C ARG A 27 2.87 4.10 12.13
N LYS A 28 3.08 4.32 13.44
CA LYS A 28 2.17 5.10 14.30
C LYS A 28 1.80 6.40 13.58
N MET A 29 0.52 6.52 13.21
CA MET A 29 0.02 7.73 12.57
C MET A 29 0.02 8.85 13.59
N ASN A 30 0.60 9.98 13.22
CA ASN A 30 0.37 11.24 13.93
C ASN A 30 -1.08 11.69 13.65
N GLU A 31 -1.71 12.42 14.57
CA GLU A 31 -3.13 12.80 14.49
C GLU A 31 -3.49 13.48 13.16
N LYS A 32 -2.57 14.31 12.64
CA LYS A 32 -2.73 14.95 11.32
C LYS A 32 -2.77 13.95 10.16
N SER A 33 -1.93 12.92 10.18
CA SER A 33 -1.91 11.89 9.13
C SER A 33 -3.14 10.98 9.15
N PHE A 34 -3.72 10.75 10.32
CA PHE A 34 -4.97 9.99 10.47
C PHE A 34 -6.16 10.74 9.84
N ASN A 35 -6.27 12.05 10.09
CA ASN A 35 -7.34 12.87 9.52
C ASN A 35 -7.28 12.94 7.99
N ILE A 36 -6.07 13.00 7.42
CA ILE A 36 -5.86 12.99 5.97
C ILE A 36 -6.26 11.65 5.35
N PHE A 37 -5.91 10.52 5.98
CA PHE A 37 -6.32 9.19 5.53
C PHE A 37 -7.85 9.05 5.51
N ASN A 38 -8.54 9.50 6.57
CA ASN A 38 -10.00 9.47 6.65
C ASN A 38 -10.67 10.36 5.59
N PHE A 39 -10.11 11.53 5.33
CA PHE A 39 -10.59 12.42 4.25
C PHE A 39 -10.50 11.74 2.88
N PHE A 40 -9.36 11.14 2.53
CA PHE A 40 -9.21 10.43 1.26
C PHE A 40 -10.15 9.24 1.11
N ASN A 41 -10.40 8.50 2.20
CA ASN A 41 -11.36 7.40 2.19
C ASN A 41 -12.80 7.87 2.00
N PHE A 42 -13.18 8.97 2.66
CA PHE A 42 -14.49 9.61 2.47
C PHE A 42 -14.70 10.01 1.02
N PHE A 43 -13.76 10.74 0.41
CA PHE A 43 -13.87 11.14 -1.00
C PHE A 43 -13.93 9.94 -1.96
N ASN A 44 -13.15 8.90 -1.71
CA ASN A 44 -13.21 7.68 -2.53
C ASN A 44 -14.55 6.94 -2.42
N PHE A 45 -15.26 7.04 -1.30
CA PHE A 45 -16.60 6.48 -1.15
C PHE A 45 -17.62 7.21 -2.03
N PHE A 46 -17.59 8.54 -2.08
CA PHE A 46 -18.45 9.32 -2.98
C PHE A 46 -18.10 9.14 -4.45
N ARG A 47 -16.83 8.87 -4.77
CA ARG A 47 -16.40 8.59 -6.16
C ARG A 47 -16.84 7.22 -6.67
N ARG A 48 -17.17 6.29 -5.77
CA ARG A 48 -17.57 4.91 -6.10
C ARG A 48 -19.10 4.70 -6.08
N ARG A 49 -19.87 5.68 -5.62
CA ARG A 49 -21.33 5.74 -5.81
C ARG A 49 -21.66 6.60 -7.02
#